data_AF-A0AAD6P663-F1
#
_entry.id   AF-A0AAD6P663-F1
#
_cell.length_a   1.000
_cell.length_b   1.000
_cell.length_c   1.000
_cell.angle_alpha   90.00
_cell.angle_beta   90.00
_cell.angle_gamma   90.00
#
_symmetry.space_group_name_H-M   'P 1'
#
loop_
_entity.id
_entity.type
_entity.pdbx_description
1 polymer ?
#
loop_
_entity_poly.entity_id
_entity_poly.type
_entity_poly.pdbx_seq_one_letter_code
_entity_poly.pdbx_strand_id
1 'polypeptide(L)'
;MNKTDLANRSQLKEWTKYFEQQNCISYGVNSHNKENVKEFLNFLQAQVRELKRTGHSGHATTMMIIGIPNVGKSALANSLHQLGRISAAEKGKLKHATVTPHPGETKNISSLKIGSHPNIYLLDTPGILPPQILDSEVCSKLALTGAIENLVGEKELARYFLAIFNTSDGYKKWERLSTHGNDKSFTGQDVEGSSGSKLDMKQRRQYPSDHTQDFMVNRVRQTLLESISCLDGNVQNEKDLEELIEAQFTALREAFLVSSEPGIDSQTKISAKLLNLYRTGRLGHYTLDPLPL
;
A
#
# COMPACT_ATOMS: atom_id res chain seq x y z
N MET A 1 9.39 10.13 1.15
CA MET A 1 8.11 9.55 0.71
C MET A 1 8.09 8.07 1.03
N ASN A 2 7.26 7.61 1.97
CA ASN A 2 7.16 6.19 2.35
C ASN A 2 6.18 5.41 1.43
N LYS A 3 6.15 4.08 1.55
CA LYS A 3 5.26 3.15 0.82
C LYS A 3 5.43 3.23 -0.70
N THR A 4 6.67 3.36 -1.17
CA THR A 4 6.99 3.48 -2.59
C THR A 4 6.62 2.25 -3.42
N ASP A 5 6.37 1.12 -2.77
CA ASP A 5 5.86 -0.13 -3.34
C ASP A 5 4.36 -0.09 -3.65
N LEU A 6 3.61 0.88 -3.14
CA LEU A 6 2.17 1.06 -3.42
C LEU A 6 1.91 2.21 -4.40
N ALA A 7 2.87 3.11 -4.57
CA ALA A 7 2.75 4.29 -5.43
C ALA A 7 3.13 4.01 -6.89
N ASN A 8 2.53 4.74 -7.83
CA ASN A 8 2.95 4.70 -9.22
C ASN A 8 4.39 5.22 -9.35
N ARG A 9 5.26 4.47 -10.04
CA ARG A 9 6.69 4.79 -10.16
C ARG A 9 6.95 6.07 -10.97
N SER A 10 6.19 6.39 -12.00
CA SER A 10 6.40 7.62 -12.78
C SER A 10 6.00 8.84 -11.96
N GLN A 11 4.81 8.80 -11.37
CA GLN A 11 4.30 9.87 -10.52
C GLN A 11 5.17 10.07 -9.27
N LEU A 12 5.70 9.00 -8.66
CA LEU A 12 6.64 9.10 -7.55
C LEU A 12 7.93 9.86 -7.94
N LYS A 13 8.45 9.66 -9.15
CA LYS A 13 9.63 10.41 -9.64
C LYS A 13 9.29 11.88 -9.84
N GLU A 14 8.12 12.17 -10.41
CA GLU A 14 7.61 13.53 -10.58
C GLU A 14 7.48 14.26 -9.24
N TRP A 15 6.86 13.62 -8.23
CA TRP A 15 6.76 14.15 -6.87
C TRP A 15 8.13 14.36 -6.20
N THR A 16 9.07 13.43 -6.42
CA THR A 16 10.44 13.57 -5.89
C THR A 16 11.10 14.82 -6.46
N LYS A 17 11.02 15.00 -7.79
CA LYS A 17 11.56 16.18 -8.50
C LYS A 17 10.88 17.47 -8.04
N TYR A 18 9.56 17.45 -7.84
CA TYR A 18 8.83 18.61 -7.33
C TYR A 18 9.38 19.07 -5.98
N PHE A 19 9.56 18.17 -5.02
CA PHE A 19 10.11 18.56 -3.71
C PHE A 19 11.58 19.02 -3.79
N GLU A 20 12.39 18.41 -4.65
CA GLU A 20 13.77 18.87 -4.90
C GLU A 20 13.80 20.30 -5.42
N GLN A 21 12.88 20.67 -6.33
CA GLN A 21 12.72 22.04 -6.84
C GLN A 21 12.28 23.03 -5.75
N GLN A 22 11.59 22.56 -4.72
CA GLN A 22 11.22 23.36 -3.54
C GLN A 22 12.34 23.42 -2.48
N ASN A 23 13.57 23.02 -2.81
CA ASN A 23 14.70 22.93 -1.90
C ASN A 23 14.49 21.95 -0.73
N CYS A 24 13.60 20.97 -0.89
CA CYS A 24 13.39 19.90 0.08
C CYS A 24 14.16 18.66 -0.33
N ILE A 25 14.97 18.12 0.59
CA ILE A 25 15.59 16.80 0.42
C ILE A 25 14.48 15.75 0.42
N SER A 26 14.27 15.09 -0.72
CA SER A 26 13.27 14.03 -0.88
C SER A 26 13.94 12.66 -1.04
N TYR A 27 13.40 11.64 -0.37
CA TYR A 27 13.89 10.27 -0.45
C TYR A 27 12.71 9.29 -0.45
N GLY A 28 12.63 8.43 -1.47
CA GLY A 28 11.63 7.37 -1.56
C GLY A 28 12.03 6.15 -0.72
N VAL A 29 11.16 5.69 0.17
CA VAL A 29 11.41 4.52 1.02
C VAL A 29 10.21 3.56 1.10
N ASN A 30 10.48 2.26 1.15
CA ASN A 30 9.54 1.24 1.57
C ASN A 30 10.00 0.70 2.93
N SER A 31 9.25 1.05 3.98
CA SER A 31 9.53 0.64 5.37
C SER A 31 9.54 -0.87 5.61
N HIS A 32 8.92 -1.65 4.73
CA HIS A 32 8.88 -3.11 4.80
C HIS A 32 10.03 -3.79 4.04
N ASN A 33 10.79 -3.04 3.23
CA ASN A 33 11.95 -3.55 2.51
C ASN A 33 13.25 -3.23 3.28
N LYS A 34 13.88 -4.25 3.83
CA LYS A 34 15.10 -4.10 4.66
C LYS A 34 16.26 -3.43 3.93
N GLU A 35 16.50 -3.77 2.67
CA GLU A 35 17.62 -3.17 1.92
C GLU A 35 17.35 -1.70 1.64
N ASN A 36 16.12 -1.34 1.26
CA ASN A 36 15.77 0.04 1.01
C ASN A 36 15.79 0.90 2.30
N VAL A 37 15.38 0.35 3.45
CA VAL A 37 15.55 1.04 4.74
C VAL A 37 17.02 1.14 5.14
N LYS A 38 17.86 0.16 4.81
CA LYS A 38 19.30 0.20 5.06
C LYS A 38 19.99 1.29 4.23
N GLU A 39 19.64 1.42 2.95
CA GLU A 39 20.08 2.53 2.10
C GLU A 39 19.67 3.88 2.69
N PHE A 40 18.41 3.99 3.13
CA PHE A 40 17.91 5.20 3.78
C PHE A 40 18.65 5.51 5.09
N LEU A 41 18.96 4.50 5.91
CA LEU A 41 19.76 4.67 7.13
C LEU A 41 21.16 5.20 6.82
N ASN A 42 21.83 4.65 5.80
CA ASN A 42 23.14 5.12 5.35
C ASN A 42 23.08 6.57 4.89
N PHE A 43 22.04 6.92 4.13
CA PHE A 43 21.75 8.29 3.72
C PHE A 43 21.61 9.23 4.93
N LEU A 44 20.77 8.89 5.90
CA LEU A 44 20.58 9.68 7.13
C LEU A 44 21.90 9.86 7.90
N GLN A 45 22.68 8.79 8.05
CA GLN A 45 23.99 8.87 8.73
C GLN A 45 24.98 9.78 7.99
N ALA A 46 24.95 9.79 6.65
CA ALA A 46 25.78 10.71 5.86
C ALA A 46 25.37 12.17 6.08
N GLN A 47 24.06 12.46 6.08
CA GLN A 47 23.53 13.79 6.37
C GLN A 47 23.94 14.27 7.77
N VAL A 48 23.84 13.41 8.79
CA VAL A 48 24.29 13.75 10.15
C VAL A 48 25.79 14.01 10.22
N ARG A 49 26.60 13.23 9.50
CA ARG A 49 28.06 13.45 9.47
C ARG A 49 28.39 14.82 8.89
N GLU A 50 27.72 15.25 7.82
CA GLU A 50 27.96 16.57 7.24
C GLU A 50 27.55 17.70 8.19
N LEU A 51 26.37 17.60 8.81
CA LEU A 51 25.90 18.59 9.80
C LEU A 51 26.83 18.72 11.02
N LYS A 52 27.49 17.63 11.43
CA LYS A 52 28.48 17.67 12.51
C LYS A 52 29.78 18.34 12.08
N ARG A 53 30.17 18.20 10.81
CA ARG A 53 31.37 18.80 10.25
C ARG A 53 31.27 20.34 10.20
N THR A 54 30.06 20.88 10.10
CA THR A 54 29.79 22.33 10.05
C THR A 54 29.58 22.98 11.42
N GLY A 55 29.93 22.32 12.54
CA GLY A 55 30.00 22.97 13.87
C GLY A 55 29.27 22.28 15.03
N HIS A 56 28.67 21.10 14.83
CA HIS A 56 27.89 20.38 15.86
C HIS A 56 28.57 19.11 16.39
N SER A 57 29.91 19.10 16.45
CA SER A 57 30.69 17.95 16.90
C SER A 57 30.58 17.75 18.41
N GLY A 58 30.00 16.62 18.85
CA GLY A 58 30.05 16.18 20.25
C GLY A 58 28.73 15.62 20.81
N HIS A 59 27.58 15.97 20.23
CA HIS A 59 26.28 15.57 20.76
C HIS A 59 25.63 14.42 19.98
N ALA A 60 24.75 13.68 20.64
CA ALA A 60 23.84 12.77 19.97
C ALA A 60 22.84 13.58 19.12
N THR A 61 22.59 13.13 17.89
CA THR A 61 21.60 13.76 17.02
C THR A 61 20.25 13.13 17.28
N THR A 62 19.23 13.93 17.57
CA THR A 62 17.85 13.46 17.73
C THR A 62 17.04 13.89 16.51
N MET A 63 16.45 12.94 15.81
CA MET A 63 15.56 13.14 14.68
C MET A 63 14.12 12.86 15.09
N MET A 64 13.16 13.58 14.55
CA MET A 64 11.73 13.35 14.79
C MET A 64 11.05 12.98 13.48
N ILE A 65 10.28 11.89 13.46
CA ILE A 65 9.43 11.55 12.31
C ILE A 65 8.05 12.10 12.55
N ILE A 66 7.59 12.98 11.67
CA ILE A 66 6.25 13.58 11.72
C ILE A 66 5.41 13.17 10.50
N GLY A 67 4.09 13.27 10.62
CA GLY A 67 3.15 13.02 9.53
C GLY A 67 1.79 12.50 10.02
N ILE A 68 0.83 12.47 9.12
CA ILE A 68 -0.55 12.02 9.38
C ILE A 68 -0.59 10.55 9.84
N PRO A 69 -1.71 10.06 10.43
CA PRO A 69 -1.84 8.66 10.82
C PRO A 69 -1.63 7.69 9.64
N ASN A 70 -1.19 6.47 9.95
CA ASN A 70 -1.02 5.36 9.01
C ASN A 70 -0.08 5.57 7.80
N VAL A 71 0.69 6.67 7.73
CA VAL A 71 1.78 6.82 6.72
C VAL A 71 2.97 5.89 6.94
N GLY A 72 2.99 5.15 8.06
CA GLY A 72 4.05 4.18 8.38
C GLY A 72 5.22 4.72 9.18
N LYS A 73 5.00 5.76 10.01
CA LYS A 73 6.04 6.34 10.91
C LYS A 73 6.66 5.29 11.84
N SER A 74 5.84 4.61 12.62
CA SER A 74 6.26 3.57 13.55
C SER A 74 6.88 2.37 12.84
N ALA A 75 6.37 1.99 11.66
CA ALA A 75 6.95 0.93 10.84
C ALA A 75 8.37 1.28 10.37
N LEU A 76 8.57 2.50 9.85
CA LEU A 76 9.88 3.01 9.45
C LEU A 76 10.83 3.09 10.65
N ALA A 77 10.35 3.63 11.78
CA ALA A 77 11.14 3.79 12.99
C ALA A 77 11.61 2.44 13.55
N ASN A 78 10.75 1.43 13.56
CA ASN A 78 11.09 0.07 13.97
C ASN A 78 12.12 -0.56 13.03
N SER A 79 11.94 -0.44 11.71
CA SER A 79 12.90 -0.98 10.73
C SER A 79 14.27 -0.30 10.85
N LEU A 80 14.31 1.03 11.01
CA LEU A 80 15.54 1.78 11.24
C LEU A 80 16.21 1.39 12.57
N HIS A 81 15.42 1.23 13.65
CA HIS A 81 15.93 0.81 14.96
C HIS A 81 16.57 -0.59 14.88
N GLN A 82 15.89 -1.53 14.23
CA GLN A 82 16.40 -2.88 14.05
C GLN A 82 17.73 -2.89 13.29
N LEU A 83 17.80 -2.19 12.15
CA LEU A 83 19.02 -2.13 11.33
C LEU A 83 20.16 -1.38 12.03
N GLY A 84 19.84 -0.28 12.71
CA GLY A 84 20.80 0.49 13.51
C GLY A 84 21.45 -0.36 14.60
N ARG A 85 20.64 -1.16 15.32
CA ARG A 85 21.16 -2.08 16.35
C ARG A 85 22.01 -3.20 15.78
N ILE A 86 21.59 -3.80 14.66
CA ILE A 86 22.39 -4.84 13.97
C ILE A 86 23.75 -4.27 13.59
N SER A 87 23.79 -3.06 13.02
CA SER A 87 25.05 -2.40 12.63
C SER A 87 25.97 -2.12 13.82
N ALA A 88 25.41 -1.97 15.03
CA ALA A 88 26.14 -1.68 16.25
C ALA A 88 26.39 -2.90 17.14
N ALA A 89 26.02 -4.11 16.71
CA ALA A 89 26.10 -5.36 17.49
C ALA A 89 25.45 -5.28 18.90
N GLU A 90 24.42 -4.45 19.07
CA GLU A 90 23.80 -4.19 20.38
C GLU A 90 22.89 -5.34 20.84
N LYS A 91 23.27 -6.03 21.93
CA LYS A 91 22.51 -7.12 22.56
C LYS A 91 21.38 -6.58 23.47
N GLY A 92 20.31 -7.36 23.66
CA GLY A 92 19.19 -7.06 24.58
C GLY A 92 17.82 -6.97 23.89
N LYS A 93 16.74 -6.84 24.68
CA LYS A 93 15.36 -6.78 24.14
C LYS A 93 15.17 -5.61 23.17
N LEU A 94 14.50 -5.85 22.05
CA LEU A 94 14.16 -4.83 21.05
C LEU A 94 13.02 -3.97 21.60
N LYS A 95 13.23 -2.66 21.67
CA LYS A 95 12.11 -1.71 21.87
C LYS A 95 11.40 -1.58 20.54
N HIS A 96 10.08 -1.71 20.53
CA HIS A 96 9.29 -1.71 19.30
C HIS A 96 8.07 -0.82 19.49
N ALA A 97 7.87 0.13 18.58
CA ALA A 97 6.67 0.95 18.51
C ALA A 97 5.51 0.10 17.96
N THR A 98 4.29 0.34 18.45
CA THR A 98 3.11 -0.38 17.96
C THR A 98 2.81 0.00 16.51
N VAL A 99 2.52 -1.00 15.66
CA VAL A 99 2.14 -0.79 14.25
C VAL A 99 0.82 -1.49 14.00
N THR A 100 -0.17 -0.73 13.55
CA THR A 100 -1.53 -1.20 13.31
C THR A 100 -2.10 -0.51 12.06
N PRO A 101 -3.13 -1.09 11.44
CA PRO A 101 -3.85 -0.44 10.35
C PRO A 101 -4.87 0.60 10.84
N HIS A 102 -5.15 0.68 12.15
CA HIS A 102 -6.11 1.62 12.72
C HIS A 102 -5.43 2.98 13.02
N PRO A 103 -6.02 4.10 12.59
CA PRO A 103 -5.46 5.42 12.87
C PRO A 103 -5.47 5.71 14.39
N GLY A 104 -4.52 6.52 14.86
CA GLY A 104 -4.48 6.98 16.25
C GLY A 104 -3.81 6.03 17.27
N GLU A 105 -3.23 4.92 16.82
CA GLU A 105 -2.68 3.88 17.71
C GLU A 105 -1.34 4.26 18.36
N THR A 106 -0.53 5.08 17.70
CA THR A 106 0.68 5.65 18.30
C THR A 106 0.28 6.82 19.21
N LYS A 107 0.16 6.57 20.53
CA LYS A 107 -0.28 7.56 21.52
C LYS A 107 0.86 8.30 22.22
N ASN A 108 2.03 7.67 22.36
CA ASN A 108 3.18 8.19 23.08
C ASN A 108 4.36 8.44 22.16
N ILE A 109 5.18 9.45 22.48
CA ILE A 109 6.46 9.68 21.79
C ILE A 109 7.46 8.64 22.30
N SER A 110 8.08 7.89 21.39
CA SER A 110 9.05 6.85 21.71
C SER A 110 10.41 7.17 21.11
N SER A 111 11.47 7.11 21.92
CA SER A 111 12.85 7.31 21.46
C SER A 111 13.53 5.98 21.15
N LEU A 112 13.98 5.83 19.91
CA LEU A 112 14.63 4.65 19.36
C LEU A 112 16.02 5.00 18.83
N LYS A 113 17.05 4.30 19.28
CA LYS A 113 18.42 4.52 18.78
C LYS A 113 18.59 3.87 17.40
N ILE A 114 19.03 4.64 16.40
CA ILE A 114 19.18 4.15 15.02
C ILE A 114 20.63 4.19 14.52
N GLY A 115 21.55 4.78 15.28
CA GLY A 115 22.97 4.77 14.96
C GLY A 115 23.84 4.98 16.20
N SER A 116 25.01 4.34 16.25
CA SER A 116 26.02 4.56 17.30
C SER A 116 27.15 5.47 16.86
N HIS A 117 27.55 5.39 15.58
CA HIS A 117 28.62 6.20 15.00
C HIS A 117 28.21 6.70 13.60
N PRO A 118 27.55 7.86 13.48
CA PRO A 118 27.24 8.82 14.55
C PRO A 118 26.12 8.34 15.49
N ASN A 119 26.13 8.85 16.73
CA ASN A 119 25.07 8.58 17.71
C ASN A 119 23.77 9.29 17.29
N ILE A 120 22.76 8.53 16.88
CA ILE A 120 21.48 9.04 16.37
C ILE A 120 20.32 8.37 17.11
N TYR A 121 19.40 9.19 17.62
CA TYR A 121 18.10 8.79 18.15
C TYR A 121 16.98 9.27 17.23
N LEU A 122 15.93 8.48 17.13
CA LEU A 122 14.75 8.73 16.34
C LEU A 122 13.53 8.74 17.25
N LEU A 123 12.78 9.83 17.23
CA LEU A 123 11.52 9.97 17.94
C LEU A 123 10.38 9.55 17.00
N ASP A 124 9.73 8.45 17.35
CA ASP A 124 8.44 8.08 16.76
C ASP A 124 7.33 8.87 17.44
N THR A 125 6.42 9.43 16.67
CA THR A 125 5.41 10.37 17.14
C THR A 125 4.00 9.93 16.75
N PRO A 126 2.97 10.35 17.50
CA PRO A 126 1.58 10.23 17.07
C PRO A 126 1.36 10.80 15.67
N GLY A 127 0.34 10.27 14.98
CA GLY A 127 -0.14 10.87 13.74
C GLY A 127 -0.91 12.15 14.02
N ILE A 128 -0.59 13.21 13.28
CA ILE A 128 -1.23 14.52 13.45
C ILE A 128 -1.97 14.86 12.16
N LEU A 129 -3.26 15.16 12.28
CA LEU A 129 -4.08 15.72 11.21
C LEU A 129 -4.36 17.20 11.48
N PRO A 130 -4.60 18.00 10.44
CA PRO A 130 -5.19 19.33 10.61
C PRO A 130 -6.51 19.24 11.39
N PRO A 131 -6.84 20.23 12.23
CA PRO A 131 -8.06 20.21 13.05
C PRO A 131 -9.34 20.19 12.20
N GLN A 132 -9.30 20.74 10.99
CA GLN A 132 -10.38 20.68 10.02
C GLN A 132 -9.80 20.38 8.63
N ILE A 133 -10.44 19.45 7.93
CA ILE A 133 -10.19 19.14 6.52
C ILE A 133 -11.45 19.58 5.78
N LEU A 134 -11.38 20.69 5.07
CA LEU A 134 -12.55 21.31 4.43
C LEU A 134 -12.87 20.70 3.06
N ASP A 135 -11.87 20.09 2.42
CA ASP A 135 -12.01 19.49 1.10
C ASP A 135 -12.48 18.03 1.20
N SER A 136 -13.68 17.77 0.67
CA SER A 136 -14.29 16.43 0.65
C SER A 136 -13.47 15.44 -0.17
N GLU A 137 -12.83 15.88 -1.25
CA GLU A 137 -11.99 15.02 -2.10
C GLU A 137 -10.74 14.58 -1.33
N VAL A 138 -10.09 15.51 -0.62
CA VAL A 138 -8.96 15.19 0.27
C VAL A 138 -9.39 14.20 1.35
N CYS A 139 -10.56 14.41 1.95
CA CYS A 139 -11.12 13.49 2.95
C CYS A 139 -11.32 12.08 2.38
N SER A 140 -11.93 11.96 1.19
CA SER A 140 -12.15 10.69 0.50
C SER A 140 -10.84 9.97 0.18
N LYS A 141 -9.81 10.67 -0.29
CA LYS A 141 -8.46 10.09 -0.53
C LYS A 141 -7.80 9.60 0.75
N LEU A 142 -7.91 10.38 1.84
CA LEU A 142 -7.38 9.99 3.14
C LEU A 142 -8.09 8.75 3.70
N ALA A 143 -9.42 8.68 3.57
CA ALA A 143 -10.19 7.50 3.95
C ALA A 143 -9.82 6.30 3.08
N LEU A 144 -9.69 6.49 1.77
CA LEU A 144 -9.36 5.44 0.80
C LEU A 144 -7.98 4.80 1.11
N THR A 145 -6.99 5.63 1.42
CA THR A 145 -5.64 5.17 1.84
C THR A 145 -5.57 4.67 3.28
N GLY A 146 -6.64 4.84 4.05
CA GLY A 146 -6.75 4.42 5.45
C GLY A 146 -6.02 5.34 6.43
N ALA A 147 -5.71 6.58 6.04
CA ALA A 147 -5.11 7.59 6.92
C ALA A 147 -6.10 8.12 7.97
N ILE A 148 -7.40 8.07 7.67
CA ILE A 148 -8.50 8.40 8.58
C ILE A 148 -9.51 7.26 8.62
N GLU A 149 -10.36 7.27 9.65
CA GLU A 149 -11.49 6.35 9.72
C GLU A 149 -12.49 6.62 8.60
N ASN A 150 -13.16 5.55 8.16
CA ASN A 150 -14.17 5.67 7.13
C ASN A 150 -15.48 6.20 7.73
N LEU A 151 -15.78 7.47 7.48
CA LEU A 151 -16.99 8.13 7.98
C LEU A 151 -18.21 7.94 7.07
N VAL A 152 -18.00 7.60 5.80
CA VAL A 152 -19.06 7.58 4.78
C VAL A 152 -19.66 6.18 4.59
N GLY A 153 -18.89 5.13 4.90
CA GLY A 153 -19.30 3.73 4.71
C GLY A 153 -18.40 3.00 3.73
N GLU A 154 -18.23 1.69 3.89
CA GLU A 154 -17.31 0.91 3.04
C GLU A 154 -17.79 0.89 1.57
N LYS A 155 -19.10 0.85 1.38
CA LYS A 155 -19.73 0.86 0.04
C LYS A 155 -19.38 2.12 -0.72
N GLU A 156 -19.63 3.28 -0.16
CA GLU A 156 -19.41 4.59 -0.78
C GLU A 156 -17.92 4.79 -1.07
N LEU A 157 -17.04 4.36 -0.15
CA LEU A 157 -15.61 4.44 -0.36
C LEU A 157 -15.12 3.51 -1.48
N ALA A 158 -15.72 2.32 -1.62
CA ALA A 158 -15.43 1.39 -2.70
C ALA A 158 -15.96 1.91 -4.07
N ARG A 159 -17.14 2.56 -4.09
CA ARG A 159 -17.64 3.27 -5.28
C ARG A 159 -16.68 4.36 -5.72
N TYR A 160 -16.22 5.19 -4.78
CA TYR A 160 -15.23 6.23 -5.03
C TYR A 160 -13.92 5.67 -5.60
N PHE A 161 -13.43 4.55 -5.05
CA PHE A 161 -12.28 3.85 -5.62
C PHE A 161 -12.52 3.41 -7.07
N LEU A 162 -13.68 2.79 -7.38
CA LEU A 162 -14.01 2.35 -8.73
C LEU A 162 -14.13 3.53 -9.70
N ALA A 163 -14.67 4.67 -9.27
CA ALA A 163 -14.72 5.90 -10.07
C ALA A 163 -13.30 6.37 -10.46
N ILE A 164 -12.37 6.46 -9.50
CA ILE A 164 -10.97 6.80 -9.79
C ILE A 164 -10.32 5.74 -10.69
N PHE A 165 -10.57 4.47 -10.40
CA PHE A 165 -9.98 3.36 -11.14
C PHE A 165 -10.40 3.39 -12.62
N ASN A 166 -11.69 3.55 -12.90
CA ASN A 166 -12.26 3.59 -14.25
C ASN A 166 -11.80 4.83 -15.04
N THR A 167 -11.62 5.98 -14.38
CA THR A 167 -11.20 7.23 -15.03
C THR A 167 -9.68 7.35 -15.23
N SER A 168 -8.88 6.63 -14.43
CA SER A 168 -7.41 6.74 -14.44
C SER A 168 -6.70 5.96 -15.57
N ASP A 169 -7.44 5.22 -16.42
CA ASP A 169 -6.90 4.29 -17.43
C ASP A 169 -5.92 3.23 -16.88
N GLY A 170 -5.79 3.15 -15.54
CA GLY A 170 -4.79 2.31 -14.86
C GLY A 170 -5.02 0.82 -15.06
N TYR A 171 -6.20 0.43 -15.52
CA TYR A 171 -6.60 -0.94 -15.86
C TYR A 171 -6.00 -1.44 -17.18
N LYS A 172 -5.64 -0.55 -18.12
CA LYS A 172 -5.06 -0.92 -19.43
C LYS A 172 -3.79 -1.76 -19.31
N LYS A 173 -3.06 -1.61 -18.19
CA LYS A 173 -1.88 -2.44 -17.86
C LYS A 173 -2.23 -3.92 -17.66
N TRP A 174 -3.49 -4.26 -17.37
CA TRP A 174 -3.96 -5.62 -17.16
C TRP A 174 -4.35 -6.34 -18.45
N GLU A 175 -4.64 -5.62 -19.54
CA GLU A 175 -4.95 -6.22 -20.86
C GLU A 175 -3.81 -7.10 -21.37
N ARG A 176 -2.56 -6.77 -21.03
CA ARG A 176 -1.38 -7.55 -21.40
C ARG A 176 -1.18 -8.81 -20.55
N LEU A 177 -1.84 -8.89 -19.40
CA LEU A 177 -1.72 -10.02 -18.47
C LEU A 177 -2.71 -11.14 -18.80
N SER A 178 -3.87 -10.82 -19.40
CA SER A 178 -4.86 -11.82 -19.80
C SER A 178 -4.40 -12.68 -20.99
N THR A 179 -3.55 -12.14 -21.87
CA THR A 179 -3.04 -12.86 -23.05
C THR A 179 -2.00 -13.96 -22.76
N HIS A 180 -1.49 -14.07 -21.53
CA HIS A 180 -0.51 -15.09 -21.13
C HIS A 180 -1.04 -16.10 -20.11
N GLY A 181 -2.32 -16.03 -19.74
CA GLY A 181 -2.93 -16.90 -18.73
C GLY A 181 -3.62 -18.17 -19.26
N ASN A 182 -3.86 -18.29 -20.57
CA ASN A 182 -4.74 -19.32 -21.12
C ASN A 182 -4.08 -20.67 -21.46
N ASP A 183 -2.77 -20.84 -21.29
CA ASP A 183 -2.06 -22.05 -21.75
C ASP A 183 -1.79 -23.12 -20.69
N LYS A 184 -2.56 -23.11 -19.58
CA LYS A 184 -2.64 -24.25 -18.66
C LYS A 184 -4.09 -24.59 -18.36
N SER A 185 -4.86 -24.81 -19.41
CA SER A 185 -6.08 -25.60 -19.31
C SER A 185 -5.71 -27.02 -18.91
N PHE A 186 -6.18 -27.42 -17.74
CA PHE A 186 -6.24 -28.78 -17.26
C PHE A 186 -6.92 -29.69 -18.30
N THR A 187 -6.15 -30.53 -18.98
CA THR A 187 -6.67 -31.77 -19.54
C THR A 187 -6.08 -32.91 -18.72
N GLY A 188 -6.92 -33.50 -17.88
CA GLY A 188 -6.63 -34.78 -17.28
C GLY A 188 -6.56 -35.84 -18.37
N GLN A 189 -5.45 -36.58 -18.38
CA GLN A 189 -5.44 -37.95 -18.86
C GLN A 189 -4.35 -38.70 -18.12
N ASP A 190 -4.81 -39.64 -17.31
CA ASP A 190 -4.01 -40.65 -16.64
C ASP A 190 -3.28 -41.51 -17.68
N VAL A 191 -1.95 -41.60 -17.57
CA VAL A 191 -1.21 -42.80 -17.96
C VAL A 191 -0.09 -43.00 -16.93
N GLU A 192 -0.19 -44.09 -16.20
CA GLU A 192 0.80 -44.60 -15.25
C GLU A 192 2.17 -44.83 -15.91
N GLY A 193 3.26 -44.54 -15.18
CA GLY A 193 4.58 -45.03 -15.59
C GLY A 193 5.79 -44.35 -14.93
N SER A 194 6.22 -44.90 -13.80
CA SER A 194 7.63 -44.99 -13.35
C SER A 194 8.35 -43.75 -12.78
N SER A 195 8.44 -43.75 -11.44
CA SER A 195 9.67 -43.66 -10.63
C SER A 195 10.70 -42.54 -10.87
N GLY A 196 10.82 -41.62 -9.89
CA GLY A 196 12.11 -41.03 -9.51
C GLY A 196 12.19 -39.51 -9.37
N SER A 197 11.81 -38.98 -8.20
CA SER A 197 12.61 -38.04 -7.36
C SER A 197 11.71 -37.21 -6.44
N LYS A 198 11.88 -37.40 -5.13
CA LYS A 198 11.27 -36.56 -4.09
C LYS A 198 11.98 -35.20 -4.08
N LEU A 199 11.39 -34.22 -4.78
CA LEU A 199 11.65 -32.81 -4.53
C LEU A 199 10.33 -32.19 -4.04
N ASP A 200 10.39 -31.62 -2.84
CA ASP A 200 9.28 -31.01 -2.11
C ASP A 200 8.53 -29.97 -2.95
N MET A 201 7.48 -30.39 -3.65
CA MET A 201 6.39 -29.51 -4.03
C MET A 201 5.55 -29.26 -2.79
N LYS A 202 5.87 -28.21 -2.03
CA LYS A 202 4.89 -27.56 -1.16
C LYS A 202 3.76 -27.05 -2.05
N GLN A 203 2.73 -27.87 -2.27
CA GLN A 203 1.44 -27.42 -2.76
C GLN A 203 1.01 -26.27 -1.84
N ARG A 204 1.06 -25.03 -2.35
CA ARG A 204 0.55 -23.87 -1.61
C ARG A 204 -0.92 -24.17 -1.33
N ARG A 205 -1.28 -24.32 -0.05
CA ARG A 205 -2.67 -24.53 0.36
C ARG A 205 -3.49 -23.35 -0.18
N GLN A 206 -4.30 -23.61 -1.20
CA GLN A 206 -5.22 -22.62 -1.73
C GLN A 206 -6.45 -22.62 -0.83
N TYR A 207 -6.81 -21.44 -0.32
CA TYR A 207 -7.97 -21.25 0.54
C TYR A 207 -8.99 -20.45 -0.28
N PRO A 208 -10.04 -21.10 -0.82
CA PRO A 208 -11.00 -20.44 -1.71
C PRO A 208 -11.69 -19.21 -1.12
N SER A 209 -11.75 -19.10 0.21
CA SER A 209 -12.36 -17.98 0.93
C SER A 209 -11.46 -16.75 1.09
N ASP A 210 -10.15 -16.90 0.90
CA ASP A 210 -9.16 -15.83 1.04
C ASP A 210 -9.07 -15.03 -0.26
N HIS A 211 -9.62 -13.82 -0.25
CA HIS A 211 -9.65 -12.94 -1.42
C HIS A 211 -8.27 -12.40 -1.81
N THR A 212 -7.25 -12.57 -0.96
CA THR A 212 -5.90 -12.06 -1.23
C THR A 212 -5.06 -12.98 -2.12
N GLN A 213 -5.50 -14.22 -2.34
CA GLN A 213 -4.78 -15.20 -3.17
C GLN A 213 -4.68 -14.77 -4.64
N ASP A 214 -3.57 -15.10 -5.30
CA ASP A 214 -3.26 -14.62 -6.67
C ASP A 214 -4.36 -14.94 -7.68
N PHE A 215 -4.97 -16.13 -7.62
CA PHE A 215 -6.04 -16.51 -8.54
C PHE A 215 -7.31 -15.65 -8.33
N MET A 216 -7.67 -15.36 -7.08
CA MET A 216 -8.81 -14.47 -6.75
C MET A 216 -8.53 -13.05 -7.23
N VAL A 217 -7.33 -12.53 -6.97
CA VAL A 217 -6.92 -11.19 -7.40
C VAL A 217 -6.95 -11.08 -8.93
N ASN A 218 -6.47 -12.10 -9.65
CA ASN A 218 -6.53 -12.11 -11.11
C ASN A 218 -7.97 -12.18 -11.63
N ARG A 219 -8.84 -12.98 -11.01
CA ARG A 219 -10.27 -13.02 -11.34
C ARG A 219 -10.93 -11.66 -11.15
N VAL A 220 -10.67 -10.97 -10.03
CA VAL A 220 -11.16 -9.61 -9.77
C VAL A 220 -10.67 -8.63 -10.83
N ARG A 221 -9.38 -8.65 -11.17
CA ARG A 221 -8.81 -7.78 -12.22
C ARG A 221 -9.46 -8.01 -13.58
N GLN A 222 -9.63 -9.28 -13.97
CA GLN A 222 -10.28 -9.66 -15.21
C GLN A 222 -11.75 -9.22 -15.23
N THR A 223 -12.48 -9.45 -14.14
CA THR A 223 -13.88 -9.03 -14.00
C THR A 223 -14.03 -7.52 -14.21
N LEU A 224 -13.19 -6.71 -13.54
CA LEU A 224 -13.22 -5.26 -13.69
C LEU A 224 -12.88 -4.82 -15.12
N LEU A 225 -11.91 -5.47 -15.77
CA LEU A 225 -11.50 -5.17 -17.14
C LEU A 225 -12.62 -5.50 -18.15
N GLU A 226 -13.24 -6.67 -18.02
CA GLU A 226 -14.36 -7.11 -18.85
C GLU A 226 -15.55 -6.17 -18.68
N SER A 227 -15.88 -5.76 -17.44
CA SER A 227 -16.97 -4.80 -17.20
C SER A 227 -16.72 -3.46 -17.89
N ILE A 228 -15.50 -2.93 -17.89
CA ILE A 228 -15.17 -1.69 -18.60
C ILE A 228 -15.23 -1.88 -20.12
N SER A 229 -14.76 -3.03 -20.62
CA SER A 229 -14.73 -3.31 -22.06
C SER A 229 -16.13 -3.48 -22.66
N CYS A 230 -17.09 -3.91 -21.84
CA CYS A 230 -18.51 -4.00 -22.20
C CYS A 230 -19.28 -2.67 -22.05
N LEU A 231 -18.62 -1.58 -21.66
CA LEU A 231 -19.27 -0.28 -21.57
C LEU A 231 -19.51 0.29 -22.97
N ASP A 232 -20.78 0.42 -23.36
CA ASP A 232 -21.19 1.08 -24.62
C ASP A 232 -21.16 2.63 -24.51
N GLY A 233 -20.98 3.17 -23.30
CA GLY A 233 -20.98 4.60 -22.97
C GLY A 233 -19.60 5.21 -22.72
N ASN A 234 -19.56 6.38 -22.07
CA ASN A 234 -18.34 7.12 -21.78
C ASN A 234 -18.11 7.25 -20.26
N VAL A 235 -16.95 6.81 -19.77
CA VAL A 235 -16.55 6.92 -18.34
C VAL A 235 -16.48 8.35 -17.81
N GLN A 236 -16.46 9.37 -18.69
CA GLN A 236 -16.54 10.79 -18.31
C GLN A 236 -17.98 11.27 -18.08
N ASN A 237 -18.99 10.50 -18.50
CA ASN A 237 -20.39 10.77 -18.20
C ASN A 237 -20.74 10.18 -16.83
N GLU A 238 -21.29 11.00 -15.94
CA GLU A 238 -21.61 10.62 -14.57
C GLU A 238 -22.62 9.46 -14.51
N LYS A 239 -23.63 9.45 -15.39
CA LYS A 239 -24.65 8.40 -15.43
C LYS A 239 -24.07 7.08 -15.92
N ASP A 240 -23.30 7.11 -17.00
CA ASP A 240 -22.67 5.91 -17.56
C ASP A 240 -21.66 5.31 -16.55
N LEU A 241 -20.93 6.17 -15.83
CA LEU A 241 -19.99 5.74 -14.78
C LEU A 241 -20.73 5.10 -13.59
N GLU A 242 -21.84 5.68 -13.16
CA GLU A 242 -22.67 5.15 -12.07
C GLU A 242 -23.24 3.76 -12.44
N GLU A 243 -23.75 3.60 -13.67
CA GLU A 243 -24.24 2.32 -14.21
C GLU A 243 -23.11 1.27 -14.32
N LEU A 244 -21.92 1.68 -14.77
CA LEU A 244 -20.74 0.82 -14.80
C LEU A 244 -20.34 0.35 -13.40
N ILE A 245 -20.33 1.23 -12.41
CA ILE A 245 -19.96 0.89 -11.02
C ILE A 245 -20.95 -0.13 -10.45
N GLU A 246 -22.25 0.04 -10.67
CA GLU A 246 -23.28 -0.93 -10.24
C GLU A 246 -23.11 -2.30 -10.93
N ALA A 247 -22.80 -2.31 -12.23
CA ALA A 247 -22.47 -3.53 -12.96
C ALA A 247 -21.22 -4.21 -12.39
N GLN A 248 -20.17 -3.44 -12.08
CA GLN A 248 -18.94 -3.93 -11.47
C GLN A 248 -19.20 -4.55 -10.09
N PHE A 249 -20.02 -3.93 -9.23
CA PHE A 249 -20.39 -4.53 -7.94
C PHE A 249 -21.11 -5.87 -8.11
N THR A 250 -22.02 -5.95 -9.07
CA THR A 250 -22.75 -7.19 -9.40
C THR A 250 -21.79 -8.29 -9.84
N ALA A 251 -20.85 -7.97 -10.73
CA ALA A 251 -19.85 -8.92 -11.23
C ALA A 251 -18.82 -9.30 -10.14
N LEU A 252 -18.39 -8.36 -9.31
CA LEU A 252 -17.46 -8.60 -8.21
C LEU A 252 -18.03 -9.53 -7.14
N ARG A 253 -19.35 -9.55 -6.94
CA ARG A 253 -20.01 -10.52 -6.05
C ARG A 253 -19.65 -11.96 -6.43
N GLU A 254 -19.73 -12.27 -7.72
CA GLU A 254 -19.38 -13.59 -8.25
C GLU A 254 -17.87 -13.83 -8.22
N ALA A 255 -17.07 -12.81 -8.54
CA ALA A 255 -15.61 -12.89 -8.50
C ALA A 255 -15.09 -13.21 -7.09
N PHE A 256 -15.69 -12.62 -6.05
CA PHE A 256 -15.34 -12.83 -4.65
C PHE A 256 -16.01 -14.04 -4.00
N LEU A 257 -16.88 -14.76 -4.72
CA LEU A 257 -17.65 -15.90 -4.20
C LEU A 257 -18.48 -15.52 -2.95
N VAL A 258 -19.11 -14.34 -2.96
CA VAL A 258 -19.91 -13.86 -1.82
C VAL A 258 -21.34 -14.43 -1.93
N SER A 259 -21.73 -15.23 -0.94
CA SER A 259 -23.08 -15.82 -0.86
C SER A 259 -24.19 -14.76 -0.75
N SER A 260 -25.34 -15.03 -1.37
CA SER A 260 -26.54 -14.17 -1.37
C SER A 260 -27.50 -14.48 -0.21
N GLU A 261 -26.98 -14.80 0.98
CA GLU A 261 -27.84 -15.13 2.12
C GLU A 261 -28.65 -13.91 2.58
N PRO A 262 -29.96 -14.07 2.86
CA PRO A 262 -30.81 -12.97 3.31
C PRO A 262 -30.31 -12.39 4.65
N GLY A 263 -30.16 -11.07 4.71
CA GLY A 263 -29.69 -10.33 5.90
C GLY A 263 -28.19 -10.02 5.93
N ILE A 264 -27.41 -10.58 5.00
CA ILE A 264 -25.99 -10.21 4.83
C ILE A 264 -25.89 -9.07 3.83
N ASP A 265 -25.32 -7.93 4.24
CA ASP A 265 -24.97 -6.87 3.30
C ASP A 265 -23.78 -7.31 2.42
N SER A 266 -24.11 -8.02 1.34
CA SER A 266 -23.15 -8.51 0.35
C SER A 266 -22.32 -7.37 -0.24
N GLN A 267 -22.90 -6.17 -0.39
CA GLN A 267 -22.20 -5.00 -0.92
C GLN A 267 -21.11 -4.53 0.04
N THR A 268 -21.39 -4.46 1.34
CA THR A 268 -20.36 -4.13 2.34
C THR A 268 -19.22 -5.16 2.34
N LYS A 269 -19.51 -6.47 2.25
CA LYS A 269 -18.47 -7.50 2.17
C LYS A 269 -17.60 -7.38 0.91
N ILE A 270 -18.21 -7.13 -0.25
CA ILE A 270 -17.49 -6.90 -1.51
C ILE A 270 -16.60 -5.66 -1.37
N SER A 271 -17.14 -4.59 -0.80
CA SER A 271 -16.43 -3.33 -0.57
C SER A 271 -15.22 -3.51 0.33
N ALA A 272 -15.37 -4.18 1.48
CA ALA A 272 -14.28 -4.51 2.38
C ALA A 272 -13.14 -5.27 1.68
N LYS A 273 -13.49 -6.30 0.89
CA LYS A 273 -12.52 -7.12 0.14
C LYS A 273 -11.81 -6.29 -0.93
N LEU A 274 -12.56 -5.48 -1.70
CA LEU A 274 -12.01 -4.63 -2.75
C LEU A 274 -11.04 -3.58 -2.17
N LEU A 275 -11.46 -2.86 -1.12
CA LEU A 275 -10.65 -1.86 -0.44
C LEU A 275 -9.40 -2.48 0.19
N ASN A 276 -9.49 -3.70 0.71
CA ASN A 276 -8.33 -4.43 1.20
C ASN A 276 -7.33 -4.74 0.07
N LEU A 277 -7.79 -5.21 -1.09
CA LEU A 277 -6.91 -5.46 -2.24
C LEU A 277 -6.26 -4.17 -2.77
N TYR A 278 -7.00 -3.05 -2.76
CA TYR A 278 -6.46 -1.74 -3.10
C TYR A 278 -5.36 -1.32 -2.10
N ARG A 279 -5.66 -1.29 -0.79
CA ARG A 279 -4.73 -0.81 0.25
C ARG A 279 -3.47 -1.67 0.39
N THR A 280 -3.53 -2.93 -0.03
CA THR A 280 -2.39 -3.85 -0.05
C THR A 280 -1.62 -3.84 -1.37
N GLY A 281 -1.98 -2.97 -2.32
CA GLY A 281 -1.34 -2.87 -3.64
C GLY A 281 -1.60 -4.06 -4.56
N ARG A 282 -2.53 -4.95 -4.19
CA ARG A 282 -2.88 -6.15 -4.96
C ARG A 282 -3.69 -5.79 -6.20
N LEU A 283 -4.33 -4.62 -6.25
CA LEU A 283 -4.88 -4.05 -7.48
C LEU A 283 -3.85 -3.18 -8.23
N GLY A 284 -2.56 -3.28 -7.90
CA GLY A 284 -1.51 -2.48 -8.53
C GLY A 284 -1.23 -1.18 -7.78
N HIS A 285 -0.46 -0.32 -8.44
CA HIS A 285 0.13 0.86 -7.81
C HIS A 285 -0.56 2.14 -8.28
N TYR A 286 -0.93 3.00 -7.33
CA TYR A 286 -1.74 4.20 -7.57
C TYR A 286 -1.15 5.39 -6.83
N THR A 287 -1.24 6.56 -7.45
CA THR A 287 -1.01 7.85 -6.80
C THR A 287 -2.24 8.70 -7.06
N LEU A 288 -2.93 9.09 -5.99
CA LEU A 288 -4.23 9.77 -6.06
C LEU A 288 -4.13 11.27 -6.28
N ASP A 289 -2.97 11.86 -5.98
CA ASP A 289 -2.75 13.29 -6.07
C ASP A 289 -1.93 13.65 -7.30
N PRO A 290 -2.44 14.53 -8.18
CA PRO A 290 -1.65 15.12 -9.23
C PRO A 290 -0.62 16.08 -8.63
N LEU A 291 0.42 16.40 -9.40
CA LEU A 291 1.35 17.47 -9.00
C LEU A 291 0.59 18.80 -8.84
N PRO A 292 0.97 19.63 -7.84
CA PRO A 292 0.50 21.00 -7.77
C PRO A 292 0.90 21.77 -9.04
N LEU A 293 -0.02 22.58 -9.54
CA LEU A 293 0.21 23.51 -10.66
C LEU A 293 1.14 24.65 -10.24
#